data_AF-A0A8E2DVZ0-F1
#
_entry.id   AF-A0A8E2DVZ0-F1
#
_cell.length_a   1.000
_cell.length_b   1.000
_cell.length_c   1.000
_cell.angle_alpha   90.00
_cell.angle_beta   90.00
_cell.angle_gamma   90.00
#
_symmetry.space_group_name_H-M   'P 1'
#
loop_
_entity.id
_entity.type
_entity.pdbx_description
1 polymer ?
#
loop_
_entity_poly.entity_id
_entity_poly.type
_entity_poly.pdbx_seq_one_letter_code
_entity_poly.pdbx_strand_id
1 'polypeptide(L)'
;MYKTELFHYKEMKVPLTQISDYIVRESEVIRRYNTLKKPPILKNIENWLKDWETVYNKAAALNLPDITIYRPQRDFLKAIASINQGFTDNRSLLLKDAIRRKEPYDTILDLIKQFRNRIGLIQSTKDGSHSTFATLQGEQQPRGSSSTASKHTERPCLCGELHPFRECLYICEALRPSN
;
A
#
# COMPACT_ATOMS: atom_id res chain seq x y z
N MET A 1 21.56 -29.67 15.02
CA MET A 1 21.54 -29.56 13.53
C MET A 1 22.68 -28.66 13.01
N TYR A 2 23.89 -28.72 13.57
CA TYR A 2 25.04 -27.89 13.14
C TYR A 2 26.10 -28.65 12.32
N LYS A 3 25.91 -29.96 12.11
CA LYS A 3 26.95 -30.78 11.48
C LYS A 3 27.04 -30.57 9.97
N THR A 4 25.96 -30.16 9.29
CA THR A 4 25.93 -30.12 7.82
C THR A 4 26.66 -28.91 7.22
N GLU A 5 26.72 -27.77 7.92
CA GLU A 5 27.40 -26.55 7.44
C GLU A 5 28.94 -26.63 7.53
N LEU A 6 29.45 -27.42 8.47
CA LEU A 6 30.89 -27.63 8.64
C LEU A 6 31.52 -28.52 7.55
N PHE A 7 30.72 -29.34 6.85
CA PHE A 7 31.24 -30.22 5.80
C PHE A 7 31.46 -29.53 4.46
N HIS A 8 30.76 -28.42 4.17
CA HIS A 8 30.99 -27.68 2.91
C HIS A 8 32.25 -26.81 2.94
N TYR A 9 32.73 -26.44 4.13
CA TYR A 9 33.91 -25.58 4.29
C TYR A 9 35.26 -26.32 4.25
N LYS A 10 35.28 -27.64 4.43
CA LYS A 10 36.53 -28.42 4.43
C LYS A 10 37.13 -28.63 3.03
N GLU A 11 36.35 -28.45 1.97
CA GLU A 11 36.80 -28.68 0.59
C GLU A 11 37.22 -27.40 -0.16
N MET A 12 36.87 -26.22 0.36
CA MET A 12 37.28 -24.94 -0.21
C MET A 12 38.56 -24.47 0.50
N LYS A 13 39.71 -24.48 -0.19
CA LYS A 13 40.98 -23.86 0.27
C LYS A 13 40.87 -22.33 0.36
N VAL A 14 39.94 -21.83 1.17
CA VAL A 14 39.61 -20.41 1.32
C VAL A 14 40.26 -19.90 2.62
N PRO A 15 40.94 -18.74 2.59
CA PRO A 15 41.57 -18.16 3.78
C PRO A 15 40.56 -17.95 4.90
N LEU A 16 40.95 -18.23 6.16
CA LEU A 16 40.11 -18.06 7.35
C LEU A 16 39.49 -16.65 7.48
N THR A 17 40.19 -15.62 6.98
CA THR A 17 39.69 -14.23 6.94
C THR A 17 38.46 -14.08 6.05
N GLN A 18 38.45 -14.72 4.90
CA GLN A 18 37.33 -14.70 3.95
C GLN A 18 36.11 -15.48 4.47
N ILE A 19 36.35 -16.52 5.29
CA ILE A 19 35.32 -17.27 6.01
C ILE A 19 34.69 -16.40 7.12
N SER A 20 35.52 -15.71 7.91
CA SER A 20 35.06 -14.77 8.93
C SER A 20 34.20 -13.66 8.33
N ASP A 21 34.66 -13.04 7.24
CA ASP A 21 33.92 -11.97 6.55
C ASP A 21 32.60 -12.46 5.95
N TYR A 22 32.53 -13.72 5.52
CA TYR A 22 31.26 -14.32 5.08
C TYR A 22 30.27 -14.44 6.25
N ILE A 23 30.68 -15.03 7.37
CA ILE A 23 29.83 -15.23 8.55
C ILE A 23 29.32 -13.89 9.11
N VAL A 24 30.18 -12.87 9.15
CA VAL A 24 29.80 -11.52 9.60
C VAL A 24 28.73 -10.93 8.67
N ARG A 25 28.89 -11.04 7.35
CA ARG A 25 27.89 -10.56 6.38
C ARG A 25 26.58 -11.33 6.49
N GLU A 26 26.66 -12.65 6.60
CA GLU A 26 25.50 -13.53 6.74
C GLU A 26 24.65 -13.17 7.96
N SER A 27 25.29 -13.09 9.13
CA SER A 27 24.63 -12.71 10.38
C SER A 27 24.05 -11.30 10.35
N GLU A 28 24.73 -10.35 9.70
CA GLU A 28 24.20 -9.01 9.50
C GLU A 28 22.91 -9.02 8.66
N VAL A 29 22.91 -9.76 7.55
CA VAL A 29 21.76 -9.87 6.65
C VAL A 29 20.59 -10.53 7.37
N ILE A 30 20.82 -11.62 8.12
CA ILE A 30 19.80 -12.29 8.93
C ILE A 30 19.20 -11.34 9.98
N ARG A 31 20.05 -10.57 10.68
CA ARG A 31 19.61 -9.60 11.68
C ARG A 31 18.74 -8.50 11.06
N ARG A 32 19.13 -7.97 9.91
CA ARG A 32 18.34 -6.97 9.18
C ARG A 32 17.01 -7.57 8.71
N TYR A 33 17.04 -8.78 8.14
CA TYR A 33 15.84 -9.47 7.68
C TYR A 33 14.83 -9.71 8.80
N ASN A 34 15.29 -10.16 9.98
CA ASN A 34 14.42 -10.32 11.15
C ASN A 34 13.80 -9.01 11.66
N THR A 35 14.47 -7.88 11.43
CA THR A 35 13.92 -6.56 11.74
C THR A 35 12.78 -6.19 10.80
N LEU A 36 12.88 -6.58 9.53
CA LEU A 36 11.89 -6.32 8.50
C LEU A 36 10.58 -7.11 8.67
N LYS A 37 10.62 -8.26 9.36
CA LYS A 37 9.43 -9.05 9.72
C LYS A 37 8.48 -8.32 10.68
N LYS A 38 8.96 -7.25 11.32
CA LYS A 38 8.15 -6.42 12.22
C LYS A 38 7.42 -5.35 11.41
N PRO A 39 6.19 -4.96 11.82
CA PRO A 39 5.45 -3.92 11.14
C PRO A 39 6.23 -2.60 11.16
N PRO A 40 6.28 -1.86 10.03
CA PRO A 40 6.94 -0.56 10.01
C PRO A 40 6.11 0.50 10.69
N ILE A 41 6.79 1.57 11.11
CA ILE A 41 6.12 2.81 11.48
C ILE A 41 5.62 3.45 10.19
N LEU A 42 4.34 3.84 10.14
CA LEU A 42 3.67 4.38 8.94
C LEU A 42 4.45 5.52 8.26
N LYS A 43 5.09 6.40 9.04
CA LYS A 43 5.89 7.53 8.53
C LYS A 43 7.12 7.08 7.72
N ASN A 44 7.63 5.89 7.97
CA ASN A 44 8.86 5.35 7.38
C ASN A 44 8.58 4.18 6.42
N ILE A 45 7.34 4.02 5.95
CA ILE A 45 6.94 2.87 5.14
C ILE A 45 7.78 2.75 3.85
N GLU A 46 8.07 3.86 3.18
CA GLU A 46 8.85 3.86 1.94
C GLU A 46 10.30 3.42 2.16
N ASN A 47 10.94 3.88 3.24
CA ASN A 47 12.28 3.43 3.61
C ASN A 47 12.28 1.95 3.98
N TRP A 48 11.27 1.49 4.71
CA TRP A 48 11.12 0.08 5.03
C TRP A 48 10.90 -0.79 3.79
N LEU A 49 10.16 -0.33 2.77
CA LEU A 49 10.01 -1.05 1.49
C LEU A 49 11.34 -1.13 0.73
N LYS A 50 12.12 -0.04 0.70
CA LYS A 50 13.48 -0.05 0.13
C LYS A 50 14.40 -1.01 0.89
N ASP A 51 14.31 -1.05 2.22
CA ASP A 51 15.08 -1.98 3.03
C ASP A 51 14.70 -3.43 2.73
N TRP A 52 13.41 -3.72 2.51
CA TRP A 52 12.94 -5.03 2.04
C TRP A 52 13.58 -5.44 0.72
N GLU A 53 13.57 -4.58 -0.29
CA GLU A 53 14.18 -4.86 -1.60
C GLU A 53 15.69 -5.11 -1.46
N THR A 54 16.39 -4.26 -0.73
CA THR A 54 17.85 -4.35 -0.58
C THR A 54 18.29 -5.57 0.23
N VAL A 55 17.64 -5.85 1.37
CA VAL A 55 17.97 -6.99 2.23
C VAL A 55 17.60 -8.29 1.54
N TYR A 56 16.45 -8.35 0.85
CA TYR A 56 16.08 -9.52 0.05
C TYR A 56 17.12 -9.83 -1.02
N ASN A 57 17.55 -8.83 -1.80
CA ASN A 57 18.56 -9.05 -2.85
C ASN A 57 19.90 -9.53 -2.27
N LYS A 58 20.34 -8.98 -1.14
CA LYS A 58 21.57 -9.42 -0.45
C LYS A 58 21.45 -10.86 0.05
N ALA A 59 20.33 -11.21 0.65
CA ALA A 59 20.08 -12.54 1.16
C ALA A 59 19.86 -13.59 0.07
N ALA A 60 19.26 -13.20 -1.06
CA ALA A 60 19.18 -14.02 -2.27
C ALA A 60 20.58 -14.28 -2.86
N ALA A 61 21.45 -13.27 -2.90
CA ALA A 61 22.84 -13.42 -3.33
C ALA A 61 23.65 -14.36 -2.42
N LEU A 62 23.29 -14.45 -1.13
CA LEU A 62 23.89 -15.37 -0.16
C LEU A 62 23.20 -16.74 -0.09
N ASN A 63 22.14 -16.98 -0.88
CA ASN A 63 21.32 -18.20 -0.86
C ASN A 63 20.78 -18.57 0.53
N LEU A 64 20.36 -17.58 1.32
CA LEU A 64 19.88 -17.84 2.68
C LEU A 64 18.62 -18.73 2.69
N PRO A 65 18.55 -19.74 3.59
CA PRO A 65 17.40 -20.62 3.68
C PRO A 65 16.12 -19.88 4.08
N ASP A 66 16.24 -18.77 4.82
CA ASP A 66 15.13 -17.89 5.21
C ASP A 66 14.33 -17.34 4.02
N ILE A 67 14.96 -17.25 2.84
CA ILE A 67 14.39 -16.63 1.65
C ILE A 67 13.84 -17.66 0.64
N THR A 68 13.95 -18.94 0.98
CA THR A 68 13.47 -20.00 0.10
C THR A 68 11.94 -20.06 -0.01
N ILE A 69 11.47 -20.42 -1.21
CA ILE A 69 10.06 -20.70 -1.52
C ILE A 69 9.19 -19.43 -1.33
N TYR A 70 8.19 -19.49 -0.45
CA TYR A 70 7.21 -18.43 -0.20
C TYR A 70 7.39 -17.76 1.17
N ARG A 71 8.52 -18.02 1.86
CA ARG A 71 8.80 -17.44 3.18
C ARG A 71 8.83 -15.91 3.15
N PRO A 72 9.51 -15.24 2.21
CA PRO A 72 9.51 -13.78 2.13
C PRO A 72 8.12 -13.18 1.94
N GLN A 73 7.31 -13.77 1.06
CA GLN A 73 5.94 -13.33 0.80
C GLN A 73 5.10 -13.44 2.07
N ARG A 74 5.18 -14.57 2.79
CA ARG A 74 4.46 -14.76 4.06
C ARG A 74 4.90 -13.78 5.15
N ASP A 75 6.21 -13.59 5.30
CA ASP A 75 6.76 -12.69 6.32
C ASP A 75 6.42 -11.23 6.02
N PHE A 76 6.48 -10.83 4.74
CA PHE A 76 6.08 -9.50 4.29
C PHE A 76 4.59 -9.25 4.52
N LEU A 77 3.71 -10.17 4.07
CA LEU A 77 2.27 -10.09 4.26
C LEU A 77 1.91 -9.99 5.75
N LYS A 78 2.55 -10.79 6.61
CA LYS A 78 2.36 -10.72 8.05
C LYS A 78 2.77 -9.34 8.62
N ALA A 79 3.87 -8.78 8.16
CA ALA A 79 4.35 -7.49 8.64
C ALA A 79 3.44 -6.31 8.24
N ILE A 80 2.82 -6.35 7.07
CA ILE A 80 1.91 -5.29 6.60
C ILE A 80 0.46 -5.47 7.05
N ALA A 81 0.11 -6.59 7.69
CA ALA A 81 -1.25 -6.92 8.12
C ALA A 81 -1.89 -5.81 8.97
N SER A 82 -1.12 -5.20 9.88
CA SER A 82 -1.58 -4.11 10.75
C SER A 82 -1.79 -2.78 10.04
N ILE A 83 -1.19 -2.61 8.86
CA ILE A 83 -1.29 -1.38 8.06
C ILE A 83 -2.44 -1.49 7.08
N ASN A 84 -2.57 -2.66 6.46
CA ASN A 84 -3.59 -2.87 5.46
C ASN A 84 -4.06 -4.33 5.39
N GLN A 85 -4.97 -4.66 6.31
CA GLN A 85 -5.52 -5.99 6.45
C GLN A 85 -6.22 -6.47 5.16
N GLY A 86 -7.04 -5.64 4.51
CA GLY A 86 -7.78 -6.07 3.32
C GLY A 86 -6.90 -6.51 2.13
N PHE A 87 -5.72 -5.88 1.93
CA PHE A 87 -4.76 -6.36 0.93
C PHE A 87 -4.04 -7.61 1.39
N THR A 88 -3.70 -7.68 2.67
CA THR A 88 -3.01 -8.82 3.26
C THR A 88 -3.85 -10.09 3.16
N ASP A 89 -5.13 -10.01 3.49
CA ASP A 89 -6.05 -11.15 3.45
C ASP A 89 -6.23 -11.66 2.01
N ASN A 90 -6.47 -10.74 1.07
CA ASN A 90 -6.59 -11.07 -0.34
C ASN A 90 -5.32 -11.75 -0.88
N ARG A 91 -4.14 -11.16 -0.64
CA ARG A 91 -2.87 -11.71 -1.12
C ARG A 91 -2.51 -13.03 -0.45
N SER A 92 -2.80 -13.16 0.84
CA SER A 92 -2.61 -14.42 1.58
C SER A 92 -3.48 -15.55 1.06
N LEU A 93 -4.72 -15.24 0.66
CA LEU A 93 -5.61 -16.21 0.02
C LEU A 93 -5.07 -16.64 -1.34
N LEU A 94 -4.70 -15.69 -2.20
CA LEU A 94 -4.12 -15.98 -3.52
C LEU A 94 -2.83 -16.81 -3.41
N LEU A 95 -1.98 -16.52 -2.42
CA LEU A 95 -0.77 -17.29 -2.16
C LEU A 95 -1.09 -18.75 -1.77
N LYS A 96 -2.06 -18.95 -0.87
CA LYS A 96 -2.51 -20.30 -0.47
C LYS A 96 -3.08 -21.07 -1.66
N ASP A 97 -3.86 -20.39 -2.50
CA ASP A 97 -4.44 -21.00 -3.70
C ASP A 97 -3.36 -21.40 -4.72
N ALA A 98 -2.37 -20.54 -4.96
CA ALA A 98 -1.23 -20.83 -5.83
C ALA A 98 -0.41 -22.03 -5.32
N ILE A 99 -0.16 -22.09 -4.00
CA ILE A 99 0.51 -23.24 -3.37
C ILE A 99 -0.29 -24.53 -3.58
N ARG A 100 -1.61 -24.49 -3.36
CA ARG A 100 -2.50 -25.65 -3.53
C ARG A 100 -2.53 -26.13 -4.98
N ARG A 101 -2.55 -25.19 -5.94
CA ARG A 101 -2.59 -25.47 -7.38
C ARG A 101 -1.22 -25.73 -8.01
N LYS A 102 -0.13 -25.55 -7.26
CA LYS A 102 1.26 -25.60 -7.75
C LYS A 102 1.52 -24.61 -8.88
N GLU A 103 0.86 -23.46 -8.83
CA GLU A 103 1.03 -22.37 -9.80
C GLU A 103 2.09 -21.39 -9.31
N PRO A 104 2.80 -20.70 -10.24
CA PRO A 104 3.66 -19.59 -9.87
C PRO A 104 2.83 -18.50 -9.20
N TYR A 105 3.45 -17.84 -8.22
CA TYR A 105 2.86 -16.70 -7.52
C TYR A 105 3.80 -15.50 -7.64
N ASP A 106 3.25 -14.31 -7.41
CA ASP A 106 3.99 -13.04 -7.41
C ASP A 106 5.29 -13.14 -6.61
N THR A 107 6.37 -12.60 -7.17
CA THR A 107 7.62 -12.47 -6.44
C THR A 107 7.45 -11.48 -5.30
N ILE A 108 8.34 -11.53 -4.31
CA ILE A 108 8.32 -10.54 -3.23
C ILE A 108 8.49 -9.11 -3.76
N LEU A 109 9.29 -8.90 -4.82
CA LEU A 109 9.48 -7.59 -5.43
C LEU A 109 8.17 -7.09 -6.07
N ASP A 110 7.40 -7.99 -6.68
CA ASP A 110 6.10 -7.63 -7.25
C ASP A 110 5.08 -7.30 -6.15
N LEU A 111 5.05 -8.07 -5.06
CA LEU A 111 4.23 -7.74 -3.90
C LEU A 111 4.57 -6.38 -3.29
N ILE A 112 5.85 -6.05 -3.17
CA ILE A 112 6.33 -4.75 -2.68
C ILE A 112 5.83 -3.62 -3.59
N LYS A 113 5.99 -3.76 -4.91
CA LYS A 113 5.49 -2.77 -5.89
C LYS A 113 3.98 -2.57 -5.79
N GLN A 114 3.22 -3.66 -5.73
CA GLN A 114 1.76 -3.60 -5.63
C GLN A 114 1.31 -2.95 -4.32
N PHE A 115 1.98 -3.25 -3.21
CA PHE A 115 1.70 -2.63 -1.92
C PHE A 115 2.04 -1.14 -1.93
N ARG A 116 3.20 -0.76 -2.48
CA ARG A 116 3.61 0.66 -2.66
C ARG A 116 2.55 1.45 -3.41
N ASN A 117 2.08 0.93 -4.55
CA ASN A 117 1.01 1.56 -5.34
C ASN A 117 -0.28 1.73 -4.55
N ARG A 118 -0.68 0.72 -3.78
CA ARG A 118 -1.90 0.77 -2.97
C ARG A 118 -1.82 1.81 -1.85
N ILE A 119 -0.69 1.90 -1.17
CA ILE A 119 -0.48 2.92 -0.12
C ILE A 119 -0.49 4.32 -0.74
N GLY A 120 0.16 4.52 -1.90
CA GLY A 120 0.12 5.78 -2.62
C GLY A 120 -1.32 6.23 -2.94
N LEU A 121 -2.16 5.33 -3.47
CA LEU A 121 -3.57 5.63 -3.75
C LEU A 121 -4.36 6.02 -2.49
N ILE A 122 -4.13 5.32 -1.37
CA ILE A 122 -4.78 5.63 -0.09
C ILE A 122 -4.33 6.99 0.46
N GLN A 123 -3.08 7.38 0.24
CA GLN A 123 -2.57 8.69 0.65
C GLN A 123 -3.12 9.81 -0.25
N SER A 124 -3.10 9.63 -1.57
CA SER A 124 -3.63 10.63 -2.52
C SER A 124 -5.13 10.91 -2.32
N THR A 125 -5.91 9.91 -1.89
CA THR A 125 -7.34 10.09 -1.58
C THR A 125 -7.59 10.83 -0.27
N LYS A 126 -6.63 10.82 0.68
CA LYS A 126 -6.73 11.57 1.95
C LYS A 126 -6.37 13.04 1.78
N ASP A 127 -5.38 13.34 0.94
CA ASP A 127 -4.94 14.72 0.69
C ASP A 127 -5.82 15.42 -0.38
N GLY A 128 -6.58 14.64 -1.15
CA GLY A 128 -7.41 15.10 -2.27
C GLY A 128 -8.91 14.94 -2.04
N SER A 129 -9.45 15.32 -0.87
CA SER A 129 -10.90 15.45 -0.65
C SER A 129 -11.51 16.64 -1.43
N HIS A 130 -11.26 16.68 -2.74
CA HIS A 130 -12.06 17.34 -3.76
C HIS A 130 -12.30 16.32 -4.88
N SER A 131 -13.05 15.26 -4.55
CA SER A 131 -13.63 14.39 -5.57
C SER A 131 -14.76 15.16 -6.26
N THR A 132 -14.42 15.96 -7.26
CA THR A 132 -15.38 16.42 -8.27
C THR A 132 -15.81 15.20 -9.07
N PHE A 133 -17.01 14.71 -8.79
CA PHE A 133 -17.70 13.76 -9.65
C PHE A 133 -17.77 14.36 -11.06
N ALA A 134 -17.17 13.71 -12.05
CA ALA A 134 -17.20 14.18 -13.43
C ALA A 134 -18.60 13.96 -14.02
N THR A 135 -19.42 15.01 -14.03
CA THR A 135 -20.64 15.03 -14.83
C THR A 135 -20.23 15.11 -16.30
N LEU A 136 -20.55 14.08 -17.07
CA LEU A 136 -20.38 14.04 -18.51
C LEU A 136 -21.32 15.09 -19.12
N GLN A 137 -20.82 16.29 -19.41
CA GLN A 137 -21.58 17.35 -20.09
C GLN A 137 -20.81 17.86 -21.30
N GLY A 138 -21.50 17.82 -22.43
CA GLY A 138 -21.06 18.41 -23.68
C GLY A 138 -21.05 19.94 -23.65
N GLU A 139 -20.29 20.46 -24.62
CA GLU A 139 -20.30 21.81 -25.19
C GLU A 139 -19.81 23.02 -24.36
N GLN A 140 -18.62 23.48 -24.78
CA GLN A 140 -18.15 24.86 -25.07
C GLN A 140 -18.33 26.01 -24.04
N GLN A 141 -17.17 26.41 -23.44
CA GLN A 141 -16.57 27.75 -23.17
C GLN A 141 -17.40 28.97 -22.65
N PRO A 142 -16.78 30.03 -22.05
CA PRO A 142 -15.35 30.31 -21.82
C PRO A 142 -14.97 30.70 -20.36
N ARG A 143 -13.66 30.90 -20.19
CA ARG A 143 -12.92 31.32 -18.98
C ARG A 143 -13.41 32.64 -18.39
N GLY A 144 -13.46 32.73 -17.06
CA GLY A 144 -13.65 33.96 -16.30
C GLY A 144 -13.02 33.86 -14.90
N SER A 145 -12.38 34.94 -14.49
CA SER A 145 -11.48 35.15 -13.35
C SER A 145 -12.02 34.83 -11.94
N SER A 146 -11.10 34.46 -11.06
CA SER A 146 -11.22 34.40 -9.60
C SER A 146 -11.92 35.63 -8.99
N SER A 147 -12.97 35.38 -8.21
CA SER A 147 -13.36 36.25 -7.09
C SER A 147 -14.18 35.46 -6.07
N THR A 148 -13.75 35.55 -4.81
CA THR A 148 -14.48 35.12 -3.62
C THR A 148 -15.76 35.95 -3.45
N ALA A 149 -16.90 35.37 -3.78
CA ALA A 149 -18.22 35.81 -3.33
C ALA A 149 -19.20 34.64 -3.49
N SER A 150 -19.75 34.14 -2.39
CA SER A 150 -20.81 33.14 -2.37
C SER A 150 -22.11 33.73 -2.94
N LYS A 151 -22.31 33.64 -4.25
CA LYS A 151 -23.60 33.88 -4.91
C LYS A 151 -24.32 32.56 -5.11
N HIS A 152 -25.11 32.15 -4.11
CA HIS A 152 -26.00 31.00 -4.20
C HIS A 152 -27.45 31.47 -4.43
N THR A 153 -27.73 32.17 -5.54
CA THR A 153 -29.12 32.52 -5.90
C THR A 153 -29.29 32.71 -7.41
N GLU A 154 -29.17 31.66 -8.22
CA GLU A 154 -29.62 31.72 -9.62
C GLU A 154 -30.38 30.47 -10.08
N ARG A 155 -30.71 29.54 -9.18
CA ARG A 155 -31.64 28.45 -9.51
C ARG A 155 -33.01 28.81 -8.93
N PRO A 156 -34.06 28.95 -9.76
CA PRO A 156 -35.42 29.10 -9.26
C PRO A 156 -35.79 27.86 -8.45
N CYS A 157 -36.53 28.07 -7.36
CA CYS A 157 -37.09 26.99 -6.57
C CYS A 157 -38.10 26.19 -7.43
N LEU A 158 -38.44 24.96 -7.01
CA LEU A 158 -39.44 24.12 -7.70
C LEU A 158 -40.83 24.77 -7.81
N CYS A 159 -41.13 25.75 -6.95
CA CYS A 159 -42.35 26.56 -7.03
C CYS A 159 -42.29 27.69 -8.08
N GLY A 160 -41.15 27.90 -8.74
CA GLY A 160 -40.93 28.94 -9.75
C GLY A 160 -40.33 30.25 -9.20
N GLU A 161 -40.32 30.44 -7.88
CA GLU A 161 -39.84 31.68 -7.23
C GLU A 161 -38.34 31.62 -6.85
N LEU A 162 -37.71 32.79 -6.70
CA LEU A 162 -36.29 32.92 -6.36
C LEU A 162 -36.08 32.99 -4.84
N HIS A 163 -36.02 31.82 -4.20
CA HIS A 163 -35.64 31.70 -2.79
C HIS A 163 -34.98 30.34 -2.50
N PRO A 164 -34.28 30.18 -1.37
CA PRO A 164 -33.78 28.88 -0.91
C PRO A 164 -34.93 27.88 -0.71
N PHE A 165 -34.66 26.58 -0.96
CA PHE A 165 -35.65 25.51 -0.79
C PHE A 165 -36.26 25.46 0.62
N ARG A 166 -35.46 25.82 1.64
CA ARG A 166 -35.87 25.82 3.05
C ARG A 166 -36.85 26.93 3.41
N GLU A 167 -36.97 27.96 2.58
CA GLU A 167 -37.85 29.12 2.79
C GLU A 167 -39.10 29.05 1.89
N CYS A 168 -39.29 27.93 1.20
CA CYS A 168 -40.39 27.75 0.26
C CYS A 168 -41.71 27.39 0.96
N LEU A 169 -42.71 28.27 0.88
CA LEU A 169 -44.06 28.02 1.42
C LEU A 169 -44.79 26.84 0.75
N TYR A 170 -44.43 26.52 -0.49
CA TYR A 170 -45.04 25.42 -1.25
C TYR A 170 -44.50 24.05 -0.79
N ILE A 171 -43.20 23.98 -0.52
CA ILE A 171 -42.47 22.74 -0.21
C ILE A 171 -42.40 22.49 1.29
N CYS A 172 -42.20 23.52 2.10
CA CYS A 172 -42.14 23.42 3.55
C CYS A 172 -43.53 23.67 4.15
N GLU A 173 -44.25 22.59 4.44
CA GLU A 173 -45.59 22.65 5.06
C GLU A 173 -45.61 23.45 6.37
N ALA A 174 -44.53 23.39 7.16
CA ALA A 174 -44.41 24.12 8.42
C ALA A 174 -44.34 25.65 8.27
N LEU A 175 -43.96 26.15 7.09
CA LEU A 175 -43.91 27.58 6.79
C LEU A 175 -45.20 28.08 6.12
N ARG A 176 -46.08 27.16 5.70
CA ARG A 176 -47.33 27.51 5.04
C ARG A 176 -48.22 28.27 6.04
N PRO A 177 -48.68 29.49 5.71
CA PRO A 177 -49.64 30.18 6.55
C PRO A 177 -50.91 29.32 6.68
N SER A 178 -51.29 29.02 7.91
CA SER A 178 -52.57 28.35 8.20
C SER A 178 -53.69 29.36 7.94
N ASN A 179 -54.49 29.10 6.92
CA ASN A 179 -55.80 29.74 6.75
C ASN A 179 -56.86 28.84 7.40
#